data_AF-A0A0G0J2X5-F1
#
_entry.id   AF-A0A0G0J2X5-F1
#
_cell.length_a   1.000
_cell.length_b   1.000
_cell.length_c   1.000
_cell.angle_alpha   90.00
_cell.angle_beta   90.00
_cell.angle_gamma   90.00
#
_symmetry.space_group_name_H-M   'P 1'
#
loop_
_entity.id
_entity.type
_entity.pdbx_description
1 polymer ?
#
loop_
_entity_poly.entity_id
_entity_poly.type
_entity_poly.pdbx_seq_one_letter_code
_entity_poly.pdbx_strand_id
1 'polypeptide(L)' 'MKKGIYITLDIEKLPEGYYVATSRDVQGLVAQAKTFEKTIEIAEDVARKLFQTQKGKIKHREVITYPIMIPA' A
#
# COMPACT_ATOMS: atom_id res chain seq x y z
N MET A 1 11.95 16.52 15.70
CA MET A 1 11.83 15.09 15.32
C MET A 1 10.89 15.01 14.12
N LYS A 2 11.35 14.58 12.93
CA LYS A 2 10.46 14.41 11.77
C LYS A 2 9.52 13.24 12.06
N LYS A 3 8.22 13.48 12.07
CA LYS A 3 7.20 12.44 12.27
C LYS A 3 7.15 11.61 10.98
N GLY A 4 7.71 10.40 11.01
CA GLY A 4 7.63 9.43 9.92
C GLY A 4 6.38 8.58 10.06
N ILE A 5 5.79 8.17 8.94
CA ILE A 5 4.68 7.20 8.89
C ILE A 5 5.22 5.97 8.17
N TYR A 6 5.07 4.81 8.78
CA TYR A 6 5.38 3.53 8.16
C TYR A 6 4.09 2.96 7.56
N ILE A 7 4.19 2.48 6.32
CA ILE A 7 3.10 1.82 5.61
C ILE A 7 3.64 0.52 5.00
N THR A 8 2.81 -0.50 4.95
CA THR A 8 3.10 -1.75 4.28
C THR A 8 2.68 -1.65 2.81
N LEU A 9 3.62 -1.96 1.90
CA LEU A 9 3.35 -2.07 0.48
C LEU A 9 3.26 -3.55 0.10
N ASP A 10 2.14 -3.92 -0.51
CA ASP A 10 1.94 -5.18 -1.21
C ASP A 10 2.42 -4.98 -2.66
N ILE A 11 3.52 -5.63 -3.04
CA ILE A 11 4.13 -5.49 -4.37
C ILE A 11 3.93 -6.78 -5.16
N GLU A 12 3.25 -6.66 -6.29
CA GLU A 12 2.96 -7.76 -7.21
C GLU A 12 3.67 -7.52 -8.54
N LYS A 13 4.28 -8.57 -9.10
CA LYS A 13 4.87 -8.53 -10.44
C LYS A 13 3.84 -9.06 -11.44
N LEU A 14 3.52 -8.25 -12.42
CA LEU A 14 2.59 -8.59 -13.48
C LEU A 14 3.26 -9.44 -14.57
N PRO A 15 2.50 -10.30 -15.26
CA PRO A 15 3.01 -11.12 -16.36
C PRO A 15 3.55 -10.29 -17.52
N GLU A 16 3.12 -9.04 -17.68
CA GLU A 16 3.65 -8.12 -18.70
C GLU A 16 5.00 -7.47 -18.33
N GLY A 17 5.60 -7.86 -17.19
CA GLY A 17 6.91 -7.38 -16.76
C GLY A 17 6.91 -6.07 -15.98
N TYR A 18 5.74 -5.61 -15.54
CA TYR A 18 5.58 -4.46 -14.64
C TYR A 18 5.44 -4.91 -13.19
N TYR A 19 5.63 -3.97 -12.27
CA TYR A 19 5.37 -4.12 -10.85
C TYR A 19 4.25 -3.18 -10.46
N VAL A 20 3.33 -3.66 -9.63
CA VAL A 20 2.26 -2.88 -9.03
C VAL A 20 2.42 -2.92 -7.52
N ALA A 21 2.47 -1.76 -6.89
CA ALA A 21 2.43 -1.61 -5.45
C ALA A 21 1.06 -1.09 -5.02
N THR A 22 0.47 -1.76 -4.04
CA THR A 22 -0.75 -1.33 -3.35
C THR A 22 -0.50 -1.28 -1.85
N SER A 23 -1.37 -0.61 -1.09
CA SER A 23 -1.26 -0.60 0.37
C SER A 23 -2.63 -0.70 1.01
N ARG A 24 -2.72 -1.50 2.07
CA ARG A 24 -3.92 -1.59 2.93
C ARG A 24 -3.98 -0.45 3.95
N ASP A 25 -2.83 0.16 4.26
CA ASP A 25 -2.72 1.25 5.23
C ASP A 25 -3.10 2.61 4.63
N VAL A 26 -2.89 2.76 3.32
CA VAL A 26 -3.18 3.99 2.58
C VAL A 26 -4.25 3.70 1.52
N GLN A 27 -5.49 4.03 1.85
CA GLN A 27 -6.59 3.88 0.90
C GLN A 27 -6.34 4.70 -0.37
N GLY A 28 -6.48 4.05 -1.52
CA GLY A 28 -6.26 4.65 -2.84
C GLY A 28 -4.80 4.65 -3.30
N LEU A 29 -3.87 4.09 -2.52
CA LEU A 29 -2.48 3.94 -2.96
C LEU A 29 -2.38 2.79 -3.96
N VAL A 30 -2.12 3.15 -5.21
CA VAL A 30 -1.74 2.26 -6.30
C VAL A 30 -0.60 2.92 -7.05
N ALA A 31 0.50 2.20 -7.24
CA ALA A 31 1.66 2.66 -8.01
C ALA A 31 2.12 1.55 -8.95
N GLN A 32 2.52 1.89 -10.17
CA GLN A 32 2.99 0.90 -11.15
C GLN A 32 4.23 1.40 -11.88
N ALA A 33 5.23 0.53 -12.05
CA ALA A 33 6.39 0.83 -12.89
C ALA A 33 7.01 -0.44 -13.52
N LYS A 34 7.96 -0.25 -14.43
CA LYS A 34 8.72 -1.36 -15.05
C LYS A 34 9.74 -2.00 -14.10
N THR A 35 10.19 -1.26 -13.08
CA THR A 35 11.19 -1.73 -12.12
C THR A 35 10.67 -1.61 -10.70
N PHE A 36 11.19 -2.45 -9.82
CA PHE A 36 10.83 -2.47 -8.40
C PHE A 36 11.15 -1.14 -7.72
N GLU A 37 12.37 -0.62 -7.91
CA GLU A 37 12.82 0.65 -7.35
C GLU A 37 11.92 1.80 -7.77
N LYS A 38 11.55 1.87 -9.06
CA LYS A 38 10.69 2.93 -9.56
C LYS A 38 9.26 2.83 -9.01
N THR A 39 8.79 1.62 -8.77
CA THR A 39 7.48 1.39 -8.16
C THR A 39 7.44 1.92 -6.73
N ILE A 40 8.52 1.71 -5.96
CA ILE A 40 8.64 2.27 -4.60
C ILE A 40 8.68 3.79 -4.64
N GLU A 41 9.51 4.39 -5.51
CA GLU A 41 9.57 5.86 -5.64
C GLU A 41 8.19 6.47 -5.94
N ILE A 42 7.43 5.86 -6.84
CA ILE A 42 6.08 6.31 -7.17
C ILE A 42 5.13 6.10 -5.98
N ALA A 43 5.20 4.94 -5.31
CA ALA A 43 4.38 4.65 -4.14
C ALA A 43 4.59 5.67 -3.01
N GLU A 44 5.83 6.11 -2.77
CA GLU A 44 6.14 7.14 -1.76
C GLU A 44 5.54 8.50 -2.10
N ASP A 45 5.64 8.93 -3.37
CA ASP A 45 5.07 10.21 -3.81
C ASP A 45 3.53 10.19 -3.74
N VAL A 46 2.93 9.08 -4.19
CA VAL A 46 1.49 8.85 -4.09
C VAL A 46 1.03 8.83 -2.63
N ALA A 47 1.73 8.10 -1.75
CA ALA A 47 1.43 8.07 -0.32
C ALA A 47 1.44 9.50 0.26
N ARG A 48 2.49 10.28 -0.03
CA ARG A 48 2.62 11.66 0.47
C ARG A 48 1.48 12.56 -0.01
N LYS A 49 1.06 12.43 -1.27
CA LYS A 49 -0.08 13.19 -1.82
C LYS A 49 -1.38 12.76 -1.15
N LEU A 50 -1.62 11.47 -1.00
CA LEU A 50 -2.81 10.93 -0.34
C LEU A 50 -2.89 11.34 1.13
N PHE A 51 -1.77 11.38 1.85
CA PHE A 51 -1.72 11.88 3.23
C PHE A 51 -2.03 13.37 3.34
N GLN A 52 -1.62 14.19 2.37
CA GLN A 52 -1.93 15.62 2.37
C GLN A 52 -3.42 15.88 2.08
N THR A 53 -4.01 15.09 1.19
CA THR A 53 -5.44 15.20 0.85
C THR A 53 -6.32 14.62 1.94
N GLN A 54 -5.94 13.50 2.55
CA GLN A 54 -6.63 12.87 3.67
C GLN A 54 -6.16 13.48 5.00
N LYS A 55 -6.70 14.64 5.40
CA LYS A 55 -6.47 15.30 6.71
C LYS A 55 -6.99 14.52 7.93
N GLY A 56 -6.65 13.23 8.06
CA GLY A 56 -6.88 12.47 9.28
C GLY A 56 -7.42 11.07 9.04
N LYS A 57 -6.93 10.17 9.89
CA LYS A 57 -7.31 8.76 10.05
C LYS A 57 -6.60 7.80 9.10
N ILE A 58 -5.32 7.54 9.41
CA ILE A 58 -4.82 6.16 9.30
C ILE A 58 -5.78 5.32 10.12
N LYS A 59 -6.63 4.53 9.46
CA LYS A 59 -7.50 3.60 10.16
C LYS A 59 -6.58 2.55 10.77
N HIS A 60 -6.36 2.62 12.08
CA HIS A 60 -5.90 1.47 12.85
C HIS A 60 -6.99 0.41 12.69
N ARG A 61 -6.90 -0.38 11.63
CA ARG A 61 -7.84 -1.45 11.36
C ARG A 61 -7.29 -2.64 12.14
N GLU A 62 -7.84 -2.89 13.31
CA GLU A 62 -7.62 -4.14 14.04
C GLU A 62 -8.23 -5.27 13.19
N VAL A 63 -7.46 -5.74 12.20
CA VAL A 63 -7.85 -6.85 11.34
C VAL A 63 -7.62 -8.13 12.15
N ILE A 64 -8.68 -8.65 12.73
CA ILE A 64 -8.67 -10.00 13.31
C ILE A 64 -8.82 -10.98 12.15
N THR A 65 -7.72 -11.58 11.71
CA THR A 65 -7.74 -12.69 10.74
C THR A 65 -8.09 -13.98 11.48
N TYR A 66 -9.30 -14.50 11.29
CA TYR A 66 -9.71 -15.80 11.79
C TYR A 66 -9.83 -16.80 10.62
N PRO A 67 -9.21 -17.99 10.68
CA PRO A 67 -9.48 -19.04 9.71
C PRO A 67 -10.87 -19.65 9.97
N ILE A 68 -11.77 -19.57 8.99
CA ILE A 68 -13.02 -20.36 9.00
C ILE A 68 -12.73 -21.65 8.20
N MET A 69 -12.94 -22.79 8.84
CA MET A 69 -12.96 -24.08 8.17
C MET A 69 -14.32 -24.24 7.49
N ILE A 70 -14.34 -24.40 6.16
CA ILE A 70 -15.55 -24.75 5.41
C ILE A 70 -15.55 -26.27 5.27
N PRO A 71 -16.48 -27.01 5.92
CA PRO A 71 -16.66 -28.42 5.65
C PRO A 71 -17.22 -28.60 4.23
N ALA A 72 -16.68 -29.58 3.51
CA ALA A 72 -17.13 -29.98 2.17
C ALA A 72 -18.48 -30.70 2.22
#